data_AF-A0AAJ0XF60-F1
#
_entry.id   AF-A0AAJ0XF60-F1
#
_cell.length_a   1.000
_cell.length_b   1.000
_cell.length_c   1.000
_cell.angle_alpha   90.00
_cell.angle_beta   90.00
_cell.angle_gamma   90.00
#
_symmetry.space_group_name_H-M   'P 1'
#
loop_
_entity.id
_entity.type
_entity.pdbx_description
1 polymer ?
#
loop_
_entity_poly.entity_id
_entity_poly.type
_entity_poly.pdbx_seq_one_letter_code
_entity_poly.pdbx_strand_id
1 'polypeptide(L)'
;MQIPAIILLSLNGLLVSPVLGIFRPSEALGDVYQPLINLAVAAILFEGGLSLHFAELRQAASGVNRLVTIAVALSLGLTAVAAHWIGGLSWAVALIFGAIMIVTGPKVILPLLRQARLKRAPRLI
;
A
#
# COMPACT_ATOMS: atom_id res chain seq x y z
N MET A 1 -19.96 4.95 -12.33
CA MET A 1 -18.74 4.14 -12.20
C MET A 1 -17.83 4.81 -11.18
N GLN A 2 -17.49 4.17 -10.05
CA GLN A 2 -16.55 4.71 -9.06
C GLN A 2 -15.15 4.21 -9.40
N ILE A 3 -14.42 4.93 -10.26
CA ILE A 3 -13.03 4.58 -10.58
C ILE A 3 -12.15 5.02 -9.39
N PRO A 4 -11.35 4.13 -8.79
CA PRO A 4 -10.41 4.50 -7.73
C PRO A 4 -9.47 5.62 -8.18
N ALA A 5 -9.34 6.67 -7.37
CA ALA A 5 -8.52 7.84 -7.71
C ALA A 5 -7.06 7.48 -8.01
N ILE A 6 -6.50 6.44 -7.36
CA ILE A 6 -5.13 5.98 -7.62
C ILE A 6 -4.93 5.60 -9.09
N ILE A 7 -5.92 4.96 -9.71
CA ILE A 7 -5.84 4.53 -11.12
C ILE A 7 -5.77 5.77 -12.02
N LEU A 8 -6.64 6.76 -11.76
CA LEU A 8 -6.68 8.00 -12.53
C LEU A 8 -5.39 8.81 -12.37
N LEU A 9 -4.89 8.94 -11.15
CA LEU A 9 -3.66 9.68 -10.85
C LEU A 9 -2.42 9.00 -11.44
N SER A 10 -2.30 7.67 -11.30
CA SER A 10 -1.20 6.91 -11.89
C SER A 10 -1.22 6.94 -13.41
N LEU A 11 -2.40 6.80 -14.05
CA LEU A 11 -2.55 6.92 -15.49
C LEU A 11 -2.17 8.32 -15.98
N ASN A 12 -2.67 9.36 -15.33
CA ASN A 12 -2.36 10.73 -15.73
C ASN A 12 -0.85 11.02 -15.59
N GLY A 13 -0.22 10.59 -14.49
CA GLY A 13 1.22 10.72 -14.29
C GLY A 13 2.04 9.99 -15.36
N LEU A 14 1.67 8.75 -15.70
CA LEU A 14 2.32 7.98 -16.77
C LEU A 14 2.12 8.60 -18.15
N LEU A 15 0.92 9.13 -18.44
CA LEU A 15 0.63 9.78 -19.71
C LEU A 15 1.43 11.08 -19.85
N VAL A 16 1.38 11.95 -18.85
CA VAL A 16 1.99 13.29 -18.91
C VAL A 16 3.52 13.22 -18.93
N SER A 17 4.13 12.29 -18.18
CA SER A 17 5.59 12.22 -18.02
C SER A 17 6.26 11.29 -19.05
N PRO A 18 6.28 9.95 -18.91
CA PRO A 18 7.03 9.10 -19.84
C PRO A 18 6.41 8.94 -21.22
N VAL A 19 5.07 9.00 -21.37
CA VAL A 19 4.40 8.76 -22.67
C VAL A 19 4.40 10.00 -23.56
N LEU A 20 3.89 11.13 -23.05
CA LEU A 20 3.78 12.36 -23.82
C LEU A 20 5.02 13.25 -23.70
N GLY A 21 5.86 13.04 -22.68
CA GLY A 21 7.09 13.82 -22.48
C GLY A 21 6.87 15.29 -22.14
N ILE A 22 5.64 15.68 -21.77
CA ILE A 22 5.24 17.09 -21.60
C ILE A 22 5.87 17.68 -20.32
N PHE A 23 5.91 16.88 -19.25
CA PHE A 23 6.39 17.35 -17.96
C PHE A 23 7.16 16.24 -17.24
N ARG A 24 8.46 16.49 -16.99
CA ARG A 24 9.33 15.61 -16.22
C ARG A 24 9.54 16.19 -14.82
N PRO A 25 8.87 15.65 -13.79
CA PRO A 25 8.93 16.21 -12.44
C PRO A 25 10.35 16.30 -11.89
N SER A 26 11.20 15.31 -12.20
CA SER A 26 12.59 15.26 -11.75
C SER A 26 13.45 16.39 -12.31
N GLU A 27 13.20 16.81 -13.55
CA GLU A 27 13.94 17.91 -14.19
C GLU A 27 13.37 19.27 -13.78
N ALA A 28 12.03 19.38 -13.73
CA ALA A 28 11.35 20.63 -13.37
C ALA A 28 11.56 21.04 -11.91
N LEU A 29 11.64 20.06 -11.00
CA LEU A 29 11.80 20.29 -9.57
C LEU A 29 13.27 20.13 -9.11
N GLY A 30 14.14 19.51 -9.90
CA GLY A 30 15.55 19.32 -9.58
C GLY A 30 15.76 18.76 -8.17
N ASP A 31 16.60 19.43 -7.38
CA ASP A 31 17.02 18.98 -6.05
C ASP A 31 15.88 18.91 -5.01
N VAL A 32 14.77 19.65 -5.22
CA VAL A 32 13.63 19.60 -4.29
C VAL A 32 12.67 18.45 -4.58
N TYR A 33 12.84 17.73 -5.70
CA TYR A 33 11.96 16.64 -6.09
C TYR A 33 11.91 15.52 -5.04
N GLN A 34 13.07 15.03 -4.62
CA GLN A 34 13.16 13.93 -3.67
C GLN A 34 12.73 14.31 -2.24
N PRO A 35 13.11 15.48 -1.70
CA PRO A 35 12.54 15.99 -0.45
C PRO A 35 11.02 16.11 -0.47
N LEU A 36 10.43 16.56 -1.57
CA LEU A 36 8.98 16.71 -1.70
C LEU A 36 8.25 15.35 -1.67
N ILE A 37 8.79 14.34 -2.35
CA ILE A 37 8.25 12.97 -2.28
C ILE A 37 8.31 12.44 -0.85
N ASN A 38 9.44 12.62 -0.17
CA ASN A 38 9.62 12.16 1.20
C ASN A 38 8.63 12.83 2.16
N LEU A 39 8.40 14.15 2.00
CA LEU A 39 7.38 14.89 2.74
C LEU A 39 5.97 14.38 2.46
N ALA A 40 5.64 14.12 1.19
CA ALA A 40 4.34 13.57 0.81
C ALA A 40 4.11 12.18 1.40
N VAL A 41 5.10 11.28 1.32
CA VAL A 41 5.04 9.94 1.92
C VAL A 41 4.90 10.03 3.43
N ALA A 42 5.69 10.86 4.09
CA ALA A 42 5.60 11.10 5.53
C ALA A 42 4.21 11.61 5.93
N ALA A 43 3.65 12.58 5.19
CA ALA A 43 2.32 13.09 5.44
C ALA A 43 1.22 12.02 5.27
N ILE A 44 1.31 11.19 4.23
CA ILE A 44 0.35 10.09 4.00
C ILE A 44 0.40 9.05 5.13
N LEU A 45 1.61 8.68 5.57
CA LEU A 45 1.80 7.75 6.70
C LEU A 45 1.30 8.36 8.01
N PHE A 46 1.52 9.66 8.20
CA PHE A 46 1.05 10.40 9.37
C PHE A 46 -0.47 10.52 9.41
N GLU A 47 -1.12 10.85 8.30
CA GLU A 47 -2.58 10.88 8.16
C GLU A 47 -3.18 9.49 8.49
N GLY A 48 -2.55 8.43 7.98
CA GLY A 48 -2.93 7.06 8.30
C GLY A 48 -2.80 6.73 9.80
N GLY A 49 -1.71 7.16 10.43
CA GLY A 49 -1.46 6.95 11.86
C GLY A 49 -2.38 7.76 12.78
N LEU A 50 -2.70 9.01 12.44
CA LEU A 50 -3.60 9.86 13.22
C LEU A 50 -5.06 9.36 13.21
N SER A 51 -5.47 8.66 12.15
CA SER A 51 -6.80 8.04 12.07
C SER A 51 -6.96 6.80 12.96
N LEU A 52 -5.88 6.35 13.61
CA LEU A 52 -5.85 5.15 14.44
C LEU A 52 -6.42 5.40 15.83
N HIS A 53 -7.45 4.64 16.21
CA HIS A 53 -8.02 4.68 17.56
C HIS A 53 -7.27 3.70 18.47
N PHE A 54 -6.36 4.22 19.31
CA PHE A 54 -5.52 3.40 20.20
C PHE A 54 -6.33 2.48 21.12
N ALA A 55 -7.50 2.91 21.58
CA ALA A 55 -8.39 2.12 22.43
C ALA A 55 -8.93 0.88 21.70
N GLU A 56 -9.39 1.05 20.45
CA GLU A 56 -9.86 -0.07 19.61
C GLU A 56 -8.71 -1.01 19.25
N LEU A 57 -7.53 -0.45 18.95
CA LEU A 57 -6.33 -1.24 18.66
C LEU A 57 -5.94 -2.12 19.84
N ARG A 58 -6.03 -1.60 21.07
CA ARG A 58 -5.73 -2.35 22.30
C ARG A 58 -6.75 -3.45 22.55
N GLN A 59 -8.03 -3.20 22.27
CA GLN A 59 -9.08 -4.21 22.39
C GLN A 59 -8.90 -5.35 21.38
N ALA A 60 -8.39 -5.05 20.18
CA ALA A 60 -8.07 -6.02 19.14
C ALA A 60 -6.59 -6.48 19.12
N ALA A 61 -5.81 -6.17 20.16
CA ALA A 61 -4.34 -6.25 20.13
C ALA A 61 -3.80 -7.64 19.76
N SER A 62 -4.42 -8.72 20.24
CA SER A 62 -4.00 -10.09 19.90
C SER A 62 -4.13 -10.39 18.41
N GLY A 63 -5.25 -9.94 17.79
CA GLY A 63 -5.48 -10.10 16.35
C GLY A 63 -4.53 -9.23 15.53
N VAL A 64 -4.37 -7.96 15.91
CA VAL A 64 -3.46 -7.02 15.26
C VAL A 64 -2.02 -7.51 15.33
N ASN A 65 -1.56 -8.00 16.49
CA ASN A 65 -0.21 -8.54 16.64
C ASN A 65 0.03 -9.76 15.74
N ARG A 66 -0.92 -10.69 15.64
CA ARG A 66 -0.80 -11.84 14.72
C ARG A 66 -0.77 -11.40 13.25
N LEU A 67 -1.54 -10.38 12.88
CA LEU A 67 -1.52 -9.81 11.54
C LEU A 67 -0.17 -9.13 11.23
N VAL A 68 0.33 -8.31 12.14
CA VAL A 68 1.57 -7.55 11.96
C VAL A 68 2.83 -8.43 12.06
N THR A 69 2.74 -9.60 12.70
CA THR A 69 3.88 -10.52 12.81
C THR A 69 3.77 -11.68 11.82
N ILE A 70 2.80 -12.58 12.01
CA ILE A 70 2.67 -13.82 11.26
C ILE A 70 2.30 -13.53 9.80
N ALA A 71 1.29 -12.69 9.56
CA ALA A 71 0.89 -12.40 8.18
C ALA A 71 1.99 -11.62 7.45
N VAL A 72 2.71 -10.74 8.16
CA VAL A 72 3.86 -10.02 7.60
C VAL A 72 4.98 -10.97 7.19
N ALA A 73 5.43 -11.81 8.13
CA ALA A 73 6.52 -12.76 7.89
C ALA A 73 6.17 -13.77 6.79
N LEU A 74 4.94 -14.29 6.81
CA LEU A 74 4.47 -15.23 5.78
C LEU A 74 4.38 -14.58 4.42
N SER A 75 3.73 -13.41 4.30
CA SER A 75 3.54 -12.81 2.98
C SER A 75 4.86 -12.33 2.40
N LEU A 76 5.76 -11.78 3.22
CA LEU A 76 7.11 -11.41 2.77
C LEU A 76 7.91 -12.64 2.32
N GLY A 77 7.93 -13.71 3.14
CA GLY A 77 8.63 -14.95 2.79
C GLY A 77 8.10 -15.58 1.50
N LEU A 78 6.77 -15.71 1.38
CA LEU A 78 6.12 -16.31 0.21
C LEU A 78 6.33 -15.45 -1.04
N THR A 79 6.16 -14.13 -0.95
CA THR A 79 6.39 -13.24 -2.09
C THR A 79 7.85 -13.18 -2.50
N ALA A 80 8.80 -13.17 -1.55
CA ALA A 80 10.23 -13.20 -1.87
C ALA A 80 10.64 -14.53 -2.52
N VAL A 81 10.19 -15.68 -2.00
CA VAL A 81 10.47 -16.99 -2.59
C VAL A 81 9.86 -17.07 -4.00
N ALA A 82 8.61 -16.65 -4.17
CA ALA A 82 7.97 -16.59 -5.48
C ALA A 82 8.74 -15.67 -6.44
N ALA A 83 9.15 -14.48 -5.99
CA ALA A 83 9.91 -13.54 -6.82
C ALA A 83 11.29 -14.08 -7.22
N HIS A 84 11.95 -14.85 -6.35
CA HIS A 84 13.23 -15.49 -6.66
C HIS A 84 13.07 -16.66 -7.65
N TRP A 85 12.16 -17.59 -7.37
CA TRP A 85 12.05 -18.82 -8.18
C TRP A 85 11.21 -18.67 -9.45
N ILE A 86 10.15 -17.86 -9.40
CA ILE A 86 9.29 -17.61 -10.58
C ILE A 86 9.83 -16.42 -11.37
N GLY A 87 10.23 -15.35 -10.67
CA GLY A 87 10.72 -14.11 -11.30
C GLY A 87 12.22 -14.10 -11.62
N GLY A 88 12.99 -15.09 -11.16
CA GLY A 88 14.44 -15.16 -11.39
C GLY A 88 15.25 -14.05 -10.71
N LEU A 89 14.65 -13.30 -9.78
CA LEU A 89 15.31 -12.17 -9.11
C LEU A 89 16.36 -12.67 -8.11
N SER A 90 17.43 -11.92 -7.86
CA SER A 90 18.35 -12.26 -6.77
C SER A 90 17.65 -12.20 -5.41
N TRP A 91 18.13 -12.93 -4.41
CA TRP A 91 17.53 -12.94 -3.07
C TRP A 91 17.38 -11.53 -2.47
N ALA A 92 18.38 -10.66 -2.66
CA ALA A 92 18.33 -9.28 -2.17
C ALA A 92 17.17 -8.48 -2.82
N VAL A 93 17.03 -8.57 -4.14
CA VAL A 93 15.96 -7.87 -4.88
C VAL A 93 14.59 -8.49 -4.56
N ALA A 94 14.51 -9.81 -4.45
CA ALA A 94 13.28 -10.52 -4.12
C ALA A 94 12.75 -10.16 -2.72
N LEU A 95 13.64 -9.99 -1.73
CA LEU A 95 13.27 -9.54 -0.39
C LEU A 95 12.75 -8.09 -0.40
N ILE A 96 13.41 -7.19 -1.13
CA ILE A 96 12.95 -5.80 -1.29
C ILE A 96 11.58 -5.77 -1.97
N PHE A 97 11.40 -6.55 -3.03
CA PHE A 97 10.13 -6.66 -3.72
C PHE A 97 9.02 -7.16 -2.79
N GLY A 98 9.27 -8.20 -2.01
CA GLY A 98 8.33 -8.70 -1.01
C GLY A 98 7.97 -7.63 0.05
N ALA A 99 8.97 -6.86 0.51
CA ALA A 99 8.75 -5.77 1.46
C ALA A 99 7.91 -4.61 0.90
N ILE A 100 8.00 -4.33 -0.41
CA ILE A 100 7.14 -3.32 -1.06
C ILE A 100 5.73 -3.88 -1.27
N MET A 101 5.62 -5.14 -1.68
CA MET A 101 4.35 -5.76 -2.09
C MET A 101 3.38 -5.98 -0.92
N ILE A 102 3.91 -6.19 0.28
CA ILE A 102 3.09 -6.50 1.47
C ILE A 102 2.24 -5.33 1.96
N VAL A 103 2.56 -4.11 1.56
CA VAL A 103 1.89 -2.90 2.04
C VAL A 103 0.50 -2.79 1.40
N THR A 104 -0.55 -2.97 2.20
CA THR A 104 -1.95 -2.80 1.76
C THR A 104 -2.58 -1.53 2.34
N GLY A 105 -3.28 -0.75 1.52
CA GLY A 105 -3.99 0.46 1.96
C GLY A 105 -5.49 0.21 2.20
N PRO A 106 -6.08 0.64 3.35
CA PRO A 106 -7.51 0.48 3.62
C PRO A 106 -8.39 1.25 2.63
N LYS A 107 -7.83 2.28 1.97
CA LYS A 107 -8.51 3.14 1.00
C LYS A 107 -9.06 2.39 -0.21
N VAL A 108 -8.46 1.26 -0.61
CA VAL A 108 -8.95 0.46 -1.76
C VAL A 108 -9.83 -0.72 -1.35
N ILE A 109 -9.60 -1.30 -0.17
CA ILE A 109 -10.29 -2.52 0.26
C ILE A 109 -11.67 -2.17 0.85
N LEU A 110 -11.78 -1.06 1.59
CA LEU A 110 -13.02 -0.69 2.27
C LEU A 110 -14.19 -0.37 1.31
N PRO A 111 -13.98 0.32 0.18
CA PRO A 111 -15.02 0.48 -0.84
C PRO A 111 -15.47 -0.85 -1.45
N LEU A 112 -14.54 -1.77 -1.71
CA LEU A 112 -14.84 -3.09 -2.25
C LEU A 112 -15.65 -3.95 -1.26
N LEU A 113 -15.31 -3.93 0.03
CA LEU A 113 -16.07 -4.62 1.08
C LEU A 113 -17.50 -4.08 1.21
N ARG A 114 -17.70 -2.76 1.05
CA ARG A 114 -19.04 -2.15 1.03
C ARG A 114 -19.86 -2.60 -0.18
N GLN A 115 -19.22 -2.78 -1.33
CA GLN A 115 -19.86 -3.29 -2.54
C GLN A 115 -20.15 -4.80 -2.47
N ALA A 116 -19.30 -5.57 -1.78
CA ALA A 116 -19.42 -7.02 -1.66
C ALA A 116 -20.64 -7.49 -0.82
N ARG A 117 -21.46 -6.58 -0.29
CA ARG A 117 -22.64 -6.88 0.57
C ARG A 117 -22.35 -8.03 1.54
N LEU A 118 -21.27 -7.93 2.31
CA LEU A 118 -21.00 -8.90 3.38
C LEU A 118 -22.18 -8.87 4.36
N LYS A 119 -22.97 -9.95 4.36
CA LYS A 119 -24.05 -10.14 5.35
C LYS A 119 -23.39 -10.10 6.72
N ARG A 120 -23.82 -9.17 7.60
CA ARG A 120 -23.51 -9.24 9.02
C ARG A 120 -23.90 -10.65 9.49
N ALA A 121 -22.90 -11.44 9.91
CA ALA A 121 -23.20 -12.66 10.64
C ALA A 121 -23.94 -12.27 11.94
N PRO A 122 -24.95 -13.06 12.39
CA PRO A 122 -25.84 -12.66 13.45
C PRO A 122 -25.10 -12.56 14.78
N ARG A 123 -25.44 -11.55 15.59
CA ARG A 123 -25.21 -11.62 17.04
C ARG A 123 -25.96 -12.85 17.54
N LEU A 124 -25.24 -13.80 18.11
CA LEU A 124 -25.80 -14.79 19.02
C LEU A 124 -25.27 -14.45 20.41
N ILE A 125 -26.22 -13.94 21.21
CA ILE A 125 -26.42 -14.07 22.66
C ILE A 125 -25.20 -14.47 23.47
#